data_AF-A0A3S4U765-F1
#
_entry.id   AF-A0A3S4U765-F1
#
_cell.length_a   1.000
_cell.length_b   1.000
_cell.length_c   1.000
_cell.angle_alpha   90.00
_cell.angle_beta   90.00
_cell.angle_gamma   90.00
#
_symmetry.space_group_name_H-M   'P 1'
#
loop_
_entity.id
_entity.type
_entity.pdbx_description
1 polymer ?
#
loop_
_entity_poly.entity_id
_entity_poly.type
_entity_poly.pdbx_seq_one_letter_code
_entity_poly.pdbx_strand_id
1 'polypeptide(L)' 'MINKPYSVAVIGLGAMGMGAAQSCVKAGLITYGVDLDETVLEN' A
#
# COMPACT_ATOMS: atom_id res chain seq x y z
N MET A 1 -18.39 17.88 5.57
CA MET A 1 -18.15 16.50 5.11
C MET A 1 -17.24 15.83 6.12
N ILE A 2 -17.62 14.69 6.68
CA ILE A 2 -16.75 13.93 7.59
C ILE A 2 -15.66 13.28 6.75
N ASN A 3 -14.44 13.84 6.78
CA ASN A 3 -13.27 13.25 6.14
C ASN A 3 -12.76 12.10 7.03
N LYS A 4 -13.40 10.93 6.95
CA LYS A 4 -12.86 9.73 7.62
C LYS A 4 -11.57 9.32 6.90
N PRO A 5 -10.42 9.22 7.59
CA PRO A 5 -9.21 8.73 6.96
C PRO A 5 -9.42 7.26 6.58
N TYR A 6 -9.34 6.96 5.28
CA TYR A 6 -9.36 5.58 4.79
C TYR A 6 -7.95 5.01 4.89
N SER A 7 -7.87 3.75 5.32
CA SER A 7 -6.64 2.96 5.29
C SER A 7 -6.74 1.93 4.17
N VAL A 8 -5.65 1.73 3.43
CA VAL A 8 -5.55 0.79 2.31
C VAL A 8 -4.57 -0.30 2.67
N ALA A 9 -4.96 -1.57 2.48
CA ALA A 9 -4.05 -2.70 2.56
C ALA A 9 -3.86 -3.29 1.15
N VAL A 10 -2.62 -3.46 0.71
CA VAL A 10 -2.27 -4.08 -0.56
C VAL A 10 -1.63 -5.44 -0.28
N ILE A 11 -2.29 -6.51 -0.71
CA ILE A 11 -1.85 -7.90 -0.50
C ILE A 11 -1.19 -8.40 -1.79
N GLY A 12 0.07 -8.80 -1.68
CA GLY A 12 0.96 -9.11 -2.80
C GLY A 12 1.63 -7.85 -3.33
N LEU A 13 2.94 -7.75 -3.18
CA LEU A 13 3.80 -6.61 -3.54
C LEU A 13 4.71 -6.90 -4.74
N GLY A 14 4.26 -7.76 -5.65
CA GLY A 14 4.81 -7.79 -7.01
C GLY A 14 4.61 -6.45 -7.75
N ALA A 15 5.05 -6.36 -9.01
CA ALA A 15 5.08 -5.10 -9.76
C ALA A 15 3.76 -4.28 -9.71
N MET A 16 2.60 -4.94 -9.88
CA MET A 16 1.30 -4.27 -9.82
C MET A 16 0.93 -3.82 -8.41
N GLY A 17 1.16 -4.68 -7.40
CA GLY A 17 0.84 -4.39 -6.01
C GLY A 17 1.67 -3.22 -5.47
N MET A 18 2.98 -3.21 -5.73
CA MET A 18 3.82 -2.08 -5.35
C MET A 18 3.40 -0.78 -6.04
N GLY A 19 3.02 -0.84 -7.33
CA GLY A 19 2.48 0.31 -8.06
C GLY A 19 1.18 0.86 -7.44
N ALA A 20 0.28 -0.04 -7.01
CA ALA A 20 -0.94 0.34 -6.30
C ALA A 20 -0.63 0.97 -4.94
N ALA A 21 0.25 0.35 -4.14
CA ALA A 21 0.65 0.86 -2.83
C ALA A 21 1.29 2.26 -2.94
N GLN A 22 2.23 2.44 -3.88
CA GLN A 22 2.85 3.73 -4.15
C GLN A 22 1.83 4.79 -4.59
N SER A 23 0.82 4.40 -5.37
CA SER A 23 -0.24 5.33 -5.80
C SER A 23 -1.11 5.78 -4.62
N CYS A 24 -1.44 4.88 -3.70
CA CYS A 24 -2.18 5.20 -2.48
C CYS A 24 -1.38 6.13 -1.55
N VAL A 25 -0.08 5.87 -1.37
CA VAL A 25 0.81 6.74 -0.61
C VAL A 25 0.89 8.14 -1.24
N LYS A 26 1.05 8.24 -2.58
CA LYS A 26 1.06 9.52 -3.30
C LYS A 26 -0.25 10.28 -3.19
N ALA A 27 -1.37 9.58 -3.02
CA ALA A 27 -2.69 10.17 -2.78
C ALA A 27 -2.92 10.60 -1.32
N GLY A 28 -1.94 10.40 -0.42
CA GLY A 28 -2.04 10.75 1.00
C GLY A 28 -2.84 9.76 1.84
N LEU A 29 -3.05 8.53 1.35
CA LEU A 29 -3.75 7.48 2.09
C LEU A 29 -2.79 6.72 3.00
N ILE A 30 -3.24 6.39 4.20
CA ILE A 30 -2.53 5.46 5.09
C ILE A 30 -2.53 4.10 4.38
N THR A 31 -1.34 3.60 4.04
CA THR A 31 -1.19 2.42 3.18
C THR A 31 -0.32 1.37 3.86
N TYR A 32 -0.77 0.12 3.87
CA TYR A 32 -0.08 -1.04 4.41
C TYR A 32 0.22 -2.02 3.26
N GLY A 33 1.49 -2.35 3.07
CA GLY A 33 1.90 -3.43 2.17
C GLY A 33 1.98 -4.76 2.92
N VAL A 34 1.50 -5.84 2.30
CA VAL A 34 1.55 -7.20 2.85
C VAL A 34 2.06 -8.13 1.76
N ASP A 35 3.16 -8.82 2.03
CA ASP A 35 3.66 -9.93 1.22
C ASP A 35 4.20 -11.02 2.13
N LEU A 36 4.28 -12.25 1.61
CA LEU A 36 4.90 -13.39 2.29
C LEU A 36 6.42 -13.39 2.06
N ASP A 37 6.88 -12.83 0.94
CA ASP A 37 8.28 -12.65 0.66
C ASP A 37 8.81 -11.43 1.42
N GLU A 38 9.60 -11.67 2.46
CA GLU A 38 10.16 -10.58 3.27
C GLU A 38 11.11 -9.68 2.46
N THR A 39 11.69 -10.17 1.36
CA THR A 39 12.63 -9.39 0.54
C THR A 39 11.98 -8.20 -0.18
N VAL A 40 10.66 -8.22 -0.37
CA VAL A 40 9.92 -7.10 -0.99
C VAL A 40 9.41 -6.10 0.05
N LEU A 41 9.47 -6.41 1.34
CA LEU A 41 9.04 -5.54 2.44
C LEU A 41 10.13 -4.55 2.90
N GLU A 42 11.39 -4.79 2.58
CA GLU A 42 12.54 -4.00 3.05
C GLU A 42 12.93 -2.81 2.14
N ASN A 43 12.21 -2.56 1.04
CA ASN A 43 12.53 -1.52 0.05
C ASN A 43 11.90 -0.15 0.33
#